data_AF-A0A8I6SHU9-F1
#
_entry.id   AF-A0A8I6SHU9-F1
#
_cell.length_a   1.000
_cell.length_b   1.000
_cell.length_c   1.000
_cell.angle_alpha   90.00
_cell.angle_beta   90.00
_cell.angle_gamma   90.00
#
_symmetry.space_group_name_H-M   'P 1'
#
loop_
_entity.id
_entity.type
_entity.pdbx_description
1 polymer ?
#
loop_
_entity_poly.entity_id
_entity_poly.type
_entity_poly.pdbx_seq_one_letter_code
_entity_poly.pdbx_strand_id
1 'polypeptide(L)' 'MSRAGLEPAKTLDESCECLVFSSTFGKDQGKFSSPDFPKPYPNDINCILYTFIAGSHEIIELTFTDFSVGTAGKE' A
#
# COMPACT_ATOMS: atom_id res chain seq x y z
N MET A 1 13.22 -4.47 34.74
CA MET A 1 12.95 -5.64 33.88
C MET A 1 11.68 -5.32 33.10
N SER A 2 11.80 -5.32 31.78
CA SER A 2 10.85 -4.76 30.81
C SER A 2 9.45 -5.37 30.85
N ARG A 3 8.43 -4.52 30.72
CA ARG A 3 7.30 -4.76 29.82
C ARG A 3 6.95 -3.45 29.13
N ALA A 4 7.67 -3.14 28.06
CA ALA A 4 7.09 -2.33 27.00
C ALA A 4 6.02 -3.22 26.36
N GLY A 5 4.77 -3.01 26.74
CA GLY A 5 3.64 -3.56 26.01
C GLY A 5 3.56 -2.79 24.71
N LEU A 6 4.11 -3.38 23.65
CA LEU A 6 3.91 -2.91 22.29
C LEU A 6 2.40 -2.87 22.05
N GLU A 7 1.85 -1.67 21.86
CA GLU A 7 0.45 -1.48 21.52
C GLU A 7 0.11 -2.34 20.30
N PRO A 8 -1.04 -3.03 20.28
CA PRO A 8 -1.48 -3.68 19.04
C PRO A 8 -1.77 -2.56 18.05
N ALA A 9 -0.91 -2.38 17.05
CA ALA A 9 -1.16 -1.51 15.91
C ALA A 9 -2.27 -2.11 15.03
N LYS A 10 -3.49 -2.20 15.56
CA LYS A 10 -4.65 -2.74 14.85
C LYS A 10 -5.91 -1.97 15.21
N THR A 11 -6.12 -0.87 14.50
CA THR A 11 -7.45 -0.46 14.06
C THR A 11 -7.33 0.11 12.64
N LEU A 12 -6.82 -0.72 11.71
CA LEU A 12 -7.28 -0.58 10.34
C LEU A 12 -8.70 -1.09 10.35
N ASP A 13 -9.62 -0.28 9.85
CA ASP A 13 -11.01 -0.66 9.62
C ASP A 13 -11.06 -2.12 9.15
N GLU A 14 -11.89 -2.96 9.78
CA GLU A 14 -11.96 -4.39 9.48
C GLU A 14 -12.31 -4.68 8.00
N SER A 15 -12.64 -3.65 7.20
CA SER A 15 -12.92 -3.72 5.77
C SER A 15 -11.78 -3.27 4.83
N CYS A 16 -10.64 -2.76 5.31
CA CYS A 16 -9.52 -2.37 4.43
C CYS A 16 -8.71 -3.59 3.96
N GLU A 17 -8.58 -3.77 2.65
CA GLU A 17 -7.65 -4.75 2.08
C GLU A 17 -6.20 -4.26 2.21
N CYS A 18 -5.35 -5.00 2.92
CA CYS A 18 -3.95 -4.62 3.15
C CYS A 18 -3.01 -5.43 2.25
N LEU A 19 -2.31 -4.74 1.35
CA LEU A 19 -1.33 -5.33 0.44
C LEU A 19 0.09 -4.94 0.90
N VAL A 20 0.83 -5.93 1.39
CA VAL A 20 2.18 -5.73 1.96
C VAL A 20 3.26 -6.12 0.97
N PHE A 21 4.19 -5.20 0.73
CA PHE A 21 5.38 -5.33 -0.11
C PHE A 21 6.62 -5.23 0.79
N SER A 22 6.99 -6.34 1.45
CA SER A 22 8.11 -6.41 2.40
C SER A 22 9.38 -7.08 1.86
N SER A 23 9.26 -7.77 0.73
CA SER A 23 10.35 -8.34 -0.03
C SER A 23 9.82 -8.67 -1.41
N THR A 24 10.55 -8.32 -2.46
CA THR A 24 10.15 -8.58 -3.85
C THR A 24 10.47 -10.02 -4.28
N PHE A 25 10.32 -10.98 -3.35
CA PHE A 25 10.70 -12.39 -3.51
C PHE A 25 12.17 -12.57 -3.93
N GLY A 26 13.08 -11.84 -3.25
CA GLY A 26 14.52 -11.91 -3.52
C GLY A 26 14.98 -11.09 -4.73
N LYS A 27 14.20 -10.11 -5.16
CA LYS A 27 14.63 -9.12 -6.18
C LYS A 27 14.99 -7.80 -5.50
N ASP A 28 15.53 -6.86 -6.26
CA ASP A 28 15.83 -5.52 -5.74
C ASP A 28 14.65 -4.55 -5.98
N GLN A 29 13.70 -4.93 -6.85
CA GLN A 29 12.59 -4.08 -7.28
C GLN A 29 11.31 -4.89 -7.54
N GLY A 30 10.16 -4.23 -7.39
CA GLY A 30 8.83 -4.79 -7.60
C GLY A 30 7.93 -3.84 -8.38
N LYS A 31 6.71 -4.30 -8.70
CA LYS A 31 5.67 -3.47 -9.30
C LYS A 31 4.41 -3.53 -8.45
N PHE A 32 3.76 -2.40 -8.30
CA PHE A 32 2.40 -2.30 -7.78
C PHE A 32 1.54 -1.55 -8.81
N SER A 33 0.24 -1.79 -8.78
CA SER A 33 -0.71 -1.17 -9.71
C SER A 33 -2.07 -1.05 -9.04
N SER A 34 -2.90 -0.14 -9.54
CA SER A 34 -4.30 -0.11 -9.14
C SER A 34 -4.99 -1.42 -9.52
N PRO A 35 -6.11 -1.78 -8.86
CA PRO A 35 -6.95 -2.89 -9.31
C PRO A 35 -7.28 -2.73 -10.80
N ASP A 36 -7.29 -3.85 -11.51
CA ASP A 36 -7.60 -3.96 -12.95
C ASP A 36 -6.66 -3.25 -13.93
N PHE A 37 -5.57 -2.62 -13.48
CA PHE A 37 -4.56 -2.05 -14.38
C PHE A 37 -4.14 -3.06 -15.46
N PRO A 38 -4.11 -2.70 -16.76
CA PRO A 38 -4.11 -1.35 -17.32
C PRO A 38 -5.49 -0.73 -17.59
N LYS A 39 -6.58 -1.35 -17.15
CA LYS A 39 -7.91 -0.75 -17.22
C LYS A 39 -8.08 0.31 -16.12
N PRO A 40 -9.04 1.24 -16.25
CA PRO A 40 -9.41 2.13 -15.16
C PRO A 40 -9.74 1.35 -13.90
N TYR A 41 -9.31 1.86 -12.75
CA TYR A 41 -9.64 1.28 -11.46
C TYR A 41 -11.16 1.31 -11.23
N PRO A 42 -11.75 0.33 -10.51
CA PRO A 42 -13.17 0.31 -10.20
C PRO A 42 -13.61 1.59 -9.48
N ASN A 43 -14.83 2.04 -9.76
CA ASN A 43 -15.50 2.99 -8.87
C ASN A 43 -15.79 2.28 -7.53
N ASP A 44 -15.98 3.08 -6.47
CA ASP A 44 -16.41 2.57 -5.15
C ASP A 44 -15.40 1.62 -4.46
N ILE A 45 -14.11 1.86 -4.65
CA ILE A 45 -13.07 1.20 -3.82
C ILE A 45 -13.26 1.65 -2.37
N ASN A 46 -13.73 0.73 -1.52
CA ASN A 46 -13.90 0.99 -0.08
C ASN A 46 -12.58 1.39 0.57
N CYS A 47 -11.57 0.51 0.50
CA CYS A 47 -10.23 0.78 1.01
C CYS A 47 -9.21 -0.30 0.58
N ILE A 48 -8.09 0.13 -0.02
CA ILE A 48 -6.91 -0.70 -0.23
C ILE A 48 -5.71 0.04 0.34
N LEU A 49 -4.98 -0.60 1.26
CA LEU A 49 -3.78 -0.06 1.87
C LEU A 49 -2.53 -0.76 1.31
N TYR A 50 -1.77 -0.03 0.50
CA TYR A 50 -0.46 -0.46 0.03
C TYR A 50 0.60 -0.13 1.09
N THR A 51 1.21 -1.17 1.66
CA THR A 51 2.26 -1.03 2.70
C THR A 51 3.59 -1.53 2.14
N PHE A 52 4.57 -0.64 2.01
CA PHE A 52 5.92 -1.00 1.57
C PHE A 52 6.86 -1.04 2.78
N ILE A 53 7.61 -2.13 2.94
CA ILE A 53 8.52 -2.33 4.08
C ILE A 53 9.92 -2.63 3.52
N ALA A 54 10.87 -1.76 3.83
CA ALA A 54 12.29 -1.93 3.51
C ALA A 54 13.03 -2.73 4.59
N GLY A 55 14.13 -3.38 4.22
CA GLY A 55 15.10 -3.94 5.15
C GLY A 55 15.84 -2.86 5.95
N SER A 56 16.63 -3.28 6.95
CA SER A 56 17.30 -2.39 7.91
C SER A 56 18.33 -1.42 7.30
N HIS A 57 18.74 -1.63 6.05
CA HIS A 57 19.72 -0.81 5.33
C HIS A 57 19.25 -0.44 3.93
N GLU A 58 17.94 -0.49 3.69
CA GLU A 58 17.32 -0.19 2.40
C GLU A 58 16.43 1.05 2.49
N ILE A 59 16.23 1.71 1.37
CA ILE A 59 15.29 2.83 1.22
C ILE A 59 14.29 2.44 0.14
N ILE A 60 13.01 2.77 0.36
CA ILE A 60 11.95 2.54 -0.62
C ILE A 60 11.90 3.74 -1.57
N GLU A 61 12.15 3.48 -2.85
CA GLU A 61 11.92 4.44 -3.93
C GLU A 61 10.67 4.02 -4.71
N LEU A 62 9.70 4.94 -4.82
CA LEU A 62 8.49 4.72 -5.60
C LEU A 62 8.52 5.58 -6.86
N THR A 63 8.36 4.93 -8.01
CA THR A 63 8.22 5.59 -9.31
C THR A 63 6.84 5.30 -9.88
N PHE A 64 6.05 6.35 -10.10
CA PHE A 64 4.77 6.23 -10.78
C PHE A 64 4.99 6.37 -12.29
N THR A 65 4.82 5.26 -13.02
CA THR A 65 4.92 5.26 -14.49
C THR A 65 3.62 5.64 -15.17
N ASP A 66 2.49 5.50 -14.46
CA ASP A 66 1.15 5.92 -14.87
C ASP A 66 0.40 6.39 -13.63
N PHE A 67 -0.28 7.53 -13.72
CA PHE A 67 -1.02 8.11 -12.62
C PHE A 67 -2.23 8.90 -13.14
N SER A 68 -3.42 8.44 -12.79
CA SER A 68 -4.68 9.11 -13.09
C SER A 68 -5.61 8.98 -11.90
N VAL A 69 -6.16 10.10 -11.42
CA VAL A 69 -7.12 10.14 -10.31
C VAL A 69 -8.23 11.11 -10.71
N GLY A 70 -9.47 10.74 -10.41
CA GLY A 70 -10.62 11.59 -10.65
C GLY A 70 -10.53 12.92 -9.88
N THR A 71 -11.09 13.99 -10.44
CA THR A 71 -11.23 15.25 -9.70
C THR A 71 -12.33 15.08 -8.66
N ALA A 72 -12.10 15.54 -7.42
CA ALA A 72 -13.17 15.64 -6.44
C ALA A 72 -14.29 16.50 -7.02
N GLY A 73 -15.43 15.90 -7.34
CA GLY A 73 -16.62 16.64 -7.74
C GLY A 73 -17.01 17.56 -6.59
N LYS A 74 -16.96 18.87 -6.82
CA LYS A 74 -17.75 19.79 -5.99
C LYS A 74 -19.19 19.59 -6.45
N GLU A 75 -20.01 18.98 -5.60
CA GLU A 75 -21.46 19.26 -5.62
C GLU A 75 -21.69 20.72 -5.22
#